data_AF-A0A060BYR5-F1
#
_entry.id   AF-A0A060BYR5-F1
#
_cell.length_a   1.000
_cell.length_b   1.000
_cell.length_c   1.000
_cell.angle_alpha   90.00
_cell.angle_beta   90.00
_cell.angle_gamma   90.00
#
_symmetry.space_group_name_H-M   'P 1'
#
loop_
_entity.id
_entity.type
_entity.pdbx_description
1 polymer ?
#
loop_
_entity_poly.entity_id
_entity_poly.type
_entity_poly.pdbx_seq_one_letter_code
_entity_poly.pdbx_strand_id
1 'polypeptide(L)'
;MDELYAMSDRIFVGGSLDNTGGHNIYEAVMFEKQVCVGSNMANFREIFSMASKYNAAVTVHNADETARYITAPLTEADFNGFFSEMDAQQEGIMAKIKEVISDVSAG
;
A
#
# COMPACT_ATOMS: atom_id res chain seq x y z
N MET A 1 -15.02 -7.97 -4.28
CA MET A 1 -13.68 -7.94 -3.66
C MET A 1 -13.76 -7.29 -2.29
N ASP A 2 -14.49 -6.19 -2.17
CA ASP A 2 -14.70 -5.41 -0.94
C ASP A 2 -15.11 -6.26 0.28
N GLU A 3 -16.12 -7.13 0.12
CA GLU A 3 -16.55 -8.05 1.19
C GLU A 3 -15.43 -8.99 1.64
N LEU A 4 -14.58 -9.45 0.71
CA LEU A 4 -13.47 -10.34 1.02
C LEU A 4 -12.41 -9.62 1.85
N TYR A 5 -12.08 -8.37 1.51
CA TYR A 5 -11.13 -7.58 2.30
C TYR A 5 -11.68 -7.23 3.69
N ALA A 6 -12.94 -6.80 3.77
CA ALA A 6 -13.56 -6.47 5.04
C ALA A 6 -13.57 -7.66 6.02
N MET A 7 -13.88 -8.86 5.53
CA MET A 7 -13.94 -10.09 6.33
C MET A 7 -12.58 -10.73 6.61
N SER A 8 -11.51 -10.31 5.94
CA SER A 8 -10.18 -10.93 6.11
C SER A 8 -9.45 -10.39 7.33
N ASP A 9 -8.85 -11.28 8.11
CA ASP A 9 -7.93 -10.92 9.20
C ASP A 9 -6.50 -10.67 8.71
N ARG A 10 -6.12 -11.33 7.62
CA ARG A 10 -4.78 -11.34 7.02
C ARG A 10 -4.90 -11.42 5.51
N ILE A 11 -4.19 -10.57 4.79
CA ILE A 11 -4.21 -10.52 3.33
C ILE A 11 -2.79 -10.68 2.80
N PHE A 12 -2.62 -11.54 1.81
CA PHE A 12 -1.43 -11.58 0.96
C PHE A 12 -1.80 -11.07 -0.43
N VAL A 13 -1.07 -10.08 -0.94
CA VAL A 13 -1.25 -9.55 -2.30
C VAL A 13 -0.13 -10.10 -3.19
N GLY A 14 -0.52 -10.86 -4.22
CA GLY A 14 0.40 -11.53 -5.14
C GLY A 14 1.05 -10.59 -6.18
N GLY A 15 1.70 -11.18 -7.18
CA GLY A 15 2.42 -10.46 -8.24
C GLY A 15 3.78 -9.89 -7.80
N SER A 16 4.18 -10.13 -6.57
CA SER A 16 5.41 -9.58 -5.97
C SER A 16 6.46 -10.63 -5.61
N LEU A 17 6.16 -11.93 -5.82
CA LEU A 17 7.11 -13.04 -5.63
C LEU A 17 7.88 -13.39 -6.91
N ASP A 18 7.48 -12.82 -8.04
CA ASP A 18 8.09 -13.01 -9.35
C ASP A 18 8.47 -11.66 -9.98
N ASN A 19 8.71 -11.64 -11.30
CA ASN A 19 9.12 -10.45 -12.02
C ASN A 19 7.95 -9.54 -12.44
N THR A 20 6.72 -9.78 -11.97
CA THR A 20 5.54 -8.99 -12.36
C THR A 20 5.62 -7.55 -11.84
N GLY A 21 6.21 -7.32 -10.67
CA GLY A 21 6.41 -5.97 -10.10
C GLY A 21 5.36 -5.53 -9.08
N GLY A 22 4.55 -6.46 -8.59
CA GLY A 22 3.53 -6.23 -7.57
C GLY A 22 2.13 -5.97 -8.12
N HIS A 23 1.16 -5.96 -7.22
CA HIS A 23 -0.22 -5.56 -7.48
C HIS A 23 -0.66 -4.45 -6.53
N ASN A 24 -1.81 -3.85 -6.84
CA ASN A 24 -2.36 -2.77 -6.05
C ASN A 24 -2.72 -3.24 -4.63
N ILE A 25 -2.13 -2.62 -3.62
CA ILE A 25 -2.43 -2.89 -2.20
C ILE A 25 -3.43 -1.88 -1.62
N TYR A 26 -3.80 -0.83 -2.37
CA TYR A 26 -4.64 0.26 -1.89
C TYR A 26 -5.99 -0.23 -1.35
N GLU A 27 -6.67 -1.10 -2.09
CA GLU A 27 -7.99 -1.59 -1.69
C GLU A 27 -7.95 -2.28 -0.33
N ALA A 28 -6.95 -3.11 -0.06
CA ALA A 28 -6.79 -3.79 1.22
C ALA A 28 -6.49 -2.82 2.36
N VAL A 29 -5.58 -1.87 2.14
CA VAL A 29 -5.22 -0.85 3.15
C VAL A 29 -6.40 0.07 3.45
N MET A 30 -7.28 0.34 2.47
CA MET A 30 -8.49 1.15 2.65
C MET A 30 -9.51 0.51 3.61
N PHE A 31 -9.47 -0.81 3.79
CA PHE A 31 -10.24 -1.53 4.81
C PHE A 31 -9.49 -1.65 6.15
N GLU A 32 -8.45 -0.86 6.37
CA GLU A 32 -7.57 -0.91 7.55
C GLU A 32 -6.99 -2.32 7.77
N LYS A 33 -6.67 -3.01 6.68
CA LYS A 33 -6.08 -4.34 6.72
C LYS A 33 -4.60 -4.28 6.40
N GLN A 34 -3.80 -4.84 7.28
CA GLN A 34 -2.38 -5.08 7.00
C GLN A 34 -2.28 -6.10 5.86
N VAL A 35 -1.35 -5.85 4.95
CA VAL A 35 -1.05 -6.74 3.83
C VAL A 35 0.36 -7.30 3.95
N CYS A 36 0.55 -8.54 3.51
CA CYS A 36 1.88 -9.05 3.19
C CYS A 36 2.07 -9.16 1.67
N VAL A 37 3.29 -8.85 1.24
CA VAL A 37 3.72 -8.87 -0.17
C VAL A 37 5.08 -9.53 -0.27
N GLY A 38 5.44 -9.95 -1.47
CA GLY A 38 6.79 -10.38 -1.83
C GLY A 38 7.74 -9.20 -2.04
N SER A 39 9.00 -9.51 -2.34
CA SER A 39 10.08 -8.52 -2.45
C SER A 39 9.99 -7.57 -3.66
N ASN A 40 9.21 -7.92 -4.68
CA ASN A 40 9.14 -7.14 -5.92
C ASN A 40 7.85 -6.30 -6.01
N MET A 41 7.91 -5.07 -5.49
CA MET A 41 6.83 -4.07 -5.59
C MET A 41 7.19 -2.93 -6.54
N ALA A 42 8.00 -3.18 -7.57
CA ALA A 42 8.54 -2.13 -8.45
C ALA A 42 7.46 -1.23 -9.09
N ASN A 43 6.33 -1.80 -9.52
CA ASN A 43 5.22 -1.08 -10.15
C ASN A 43 4.36 -0.31 -9.14
N PHE A 44 4.41 -0.68 -7.85
CA PHE A 44 3.62 -0.10 -6.77
C PHE A 44 4.50 0.44 -5.64
N ARG A 45 5.73 0.85 -5.98
CA ARG A 45 6.79 1.18 -5.01
C ARG A 45 6.40 2.30 -4.06
N GLU A 46 5.71 3.31 -4.56
CA GLU A 46 5.34 4.51 -3.80
C GLU A 46 4.36 4.18 -2.67
N ILE A 47 3.20 3.60 -3.02
CA ILE A 47 2.22 3.17 -2.02
C ILE A 47 2.79 2.09 -1.10
N PHE A 48 3.61 1.17 -1.60
CA PHE A 48 4.27 0.16 -0.79
C PHE A 48 5.23 0.78 0.24
N SER A 49 6.04 1.76 -0.17
CA SER A 49 6.97 2.46 0.72
C SER A 49 6.21 3.22 1.81
N MET A 50 5.13 3.91 1.44
CA MET A 50 4.28 4.62 2.40
C MET A 50 3.59 3.64 3.36
N ALA A 51 2.97 2.58 2.86
CA ALA A 51 2.33 1.56 3.70
C ALA A 51 3.32 0.88 4.66
N SER A 52 4.53 0.57 4.19
CA SER A 52 5.58 -0.05 5.01
C SER A 52 6.03 0.87 6.16
N LYS A 53 6.11 2.18 5.92
CA LYS A 53 6.45 3.18 6.96
C LYS A 53 5.49 3.15 8.14
N TYR A 54 4.22 2.82 7.90
CA TYR A 54 3.16 2.77 8.91
C TYR A 54 2.79 1.35 9.35
N ASN A 55 3.65 0.35 9.08
CA ASN A 55 3.41 -1.08 9.31
C ASN A 55 2.14 -1.63 8.63
N ALA A 56 1.55 -0.92 7.66
CA ALA A 56 0.38 -1.37 6.91
C ALA A 56 0.74 -2.41 5.83
N ALA A 57 2.03 -2.50 5.44
CA ALA A 57 2.54 -3.53 4.54
C ALA A 57 3.78 -4.22 5.14
N VAL A 58 3.86 -5.55 5.00
CA VAL A 58 4.98 -6.39 5.43
C VAL A 58 5.55 -7.13 4.23
N THR A 59 6.88 -7.17 4.11
CA THR A 59 7.54 -7.99 3.07
C THR A 59 7.84 -9.36 3.63
N VAL A 60 7.54 -10.40 2.84
CA VAL A 60 7.93 -11.79 3.11
C VAL A 60 8.85 -12.30 2.01
N HIS A 61 9.87 -13.07 2.40
CA HIS A 61 10.89 -13.59 1.48
C HIS A 61 10.76 -15.09 1.22
N ASN A 62 10.01 -15.81 2.04
CA ASN A 62 9.90 -17.26 1.98
C ASN A 62 8.61 -17.74 2.66
N ALA A 63 8.34 -19.05 2.53
CA ALA A 63 7.14 -19.67 3.09
C ALA A 63 7.07 -19.58 4.62
N ASP A 64 8.20 -19.62 5.33
CA ASP A 64 8.23 -19.55 6.79
C ASP A 64 7.84 -18.16 7.29
N GLU A 65 8.30 -17.10 6.61
CA GLU A 65 7.88 -15.72 6.90
C GLU A 65 6.40 -15.50 6.59
N THR A 66 5.89 -16.05 5.48
CA THR A 66 4.45 -16.02 5.18
C THR A 66 3.64 -16.74 6.25
N ALA A 67 4.07 -17.93 6.68
CA ALA A 67 3.41 -18.68 7.75
C ALA A 67 3.42 -17.89 9.06
N ARG A 68 4.54 -17.23 9.38
CA ARG A 68 4.65 -16.35 10.55
C ARG A 68 3.71 -15.17 10.47
N TYR A 69 3.58 -14.51 9.33
CA TYR A 69 2.63 -13.40 9.14
C TYR A 69 1.17 -13.84 9.41
N ILE A 70 0.79 -15.03 8.94
CA ILE A 70 -0.57 -15.56 9.11
C ILE A 70 -0.85 -15.94 10.57
N THR A 71 0.12 -16.52 11.25
CA THR A 71 -0.09 -17.17 12.57
C THR A 71 0.31 -16.33 13.76
N ALA A 72 1.23 -15.38 13.60
CA ALA A 72 1.71 -14.55 14.69
C ALA A 72 0.81 -13.32 14.93
N PRO A 73 0.83 -12.76 16.16
CA PRO A 73 0.34 -11.40 16.39
C PRO A 73 1.08 -10.42 15.49
N LEU A 74 0.34 -9.49 14.88
CA LEU A 74 0.92 -8.42 14.09
C LEU A 74 1.29 -7.24 14.98
N THR A 75 2.36 -6.54 14.60
CA THR A 75 2.60 -5.18 15.09
C THR A 75 1.46 -4.29 14.62
N GLU A 76 0.92 -3.47 15.51
CA GLU A 76 -0.16 -2.52 15.18
C GLU A 76 0.28 -1.58 14.05
N ALA A 77 -0.60 -1.44 13.05
CA ALA A 77 -0.41 -0.50 11.95
C ALA A 77 -1.03 0.85 12.30
N ASP A 78 -0.35 1.92 11.91
CA ASP A 78 -0.84 3.29 12.06
C ASP A 78 -1.58 3.72 10.79
N PHE A 79 -2.82 3.25 10.62
CA PHE A 79 -3.64 3.62 9.47
C PHE A 79 -4.00 5.11 9.45
N ASN A 80 -4.15 5.73 10.61
CA ASN A 80 -4.39 7.17 10.69
C ASN A 80 -3.21 7.97 10.12
N GLY A 81 -1.98 7.62 10.50
CA GLY A 81 -0.76 8.20 9.95
C GLY A 81 -0.63 7.93 8.45
N PHE A 82 -0.94 6.71 8.00
CA PHE A 82 -0.94 6.36 6.58
C PHE A 82 -1.91 7.22 5.76
N PHE A 83 -3.17 7.31 6.17
CA PHE A 83 -4.17 8.10 5.45
C PHE A 83 -3.87 9.60 5.50
N SER A 84 -3.36 10.10 6.64
CA SER A 84 -2.94 11.50 6.75
C SER A 84 -1.79 11.84 5.80
N GLU A 85 -0.79 10.97 5.62
CA GLU A 85 0.28 11.20 4.64
C GLU A 85 -0.24 11.10 3.20
N MET A 86 -1.13 10.14 2.93
CA MET A 86 -1.74 9.97 1.62
C MET A 86 -2.55 11.20 1.20
N ASP A 87 -3.38 11.74 2.09
CA ASP A 87 -4.16 12.96 1.83
C ASP A 87 -3.23 14.15 1.55
N ALA A 88 -2.16 14.32 2.35
CA ALA A 88 -1.18 15.37 2.13
C ALA A 88 -0.44 15.24 0.77
N GLN A 89 -0.13 14.02 0.33
CA GLN A 89 0.45 13.78 -0.99
C GLN A 89 -0.53 14.13 -2.11
N GLN A 90 -1.80 13.77 -1.98
CA GLN A 90 -2.84 14.09 -2.97
C GLN A 90 -3.03 15.60 -3.12
N GLU A 91 -3.09 16.34 -2.01
CA GLU A 91 -3.17 17.81 -2.04
C GLU A 91 -1.98 18.42 -2.80
N GLY A 92 -0.76 17.93 -2.55
CA GLY A 92 0.45 18.38 -3.25
C GLY A 92 0.44 18.08 -4.74
N ILE A 93 -0.07 16.92 -5.16
CA ILE A 93 -0.24 16.56 -6.57
C ILE A 93 -1.26 17.50 -7.24
N MET A 94 -2.41 17.72 -6.59
CA MET A 94 -3.46 18.60 -7.12
C MET A 94 -3.00 20.06 -7.23
N ALA A 95 -2.18 20.53 -6.29
CA ALA A 95 -1.57 21.86 -6.38
C ALA A 95 -0.68 22.00 -7.63
N LYS A 96 0.19 21.01 -7.89
CA LYS A 96 1.05 20.98 -9.09
C LYS A 96 0.24 20.91 -10.40
N ILE A 97 -0.83 20.11 -10.42
CA ILE A 97 -1.70 20.03 -11.60
C ILE A 97 -2.34 21.39 -11.91
N LYS A 98 -2.81 22.11 -10.88
CA LYS A 98 -3.40 23.46 -11.05
C LYS A 98 -2.38 24.47 -11.58
N GLU A 99 -1.13 24.40 -11.11
CA GLU A 99 -0.03 25.23 -11.61
C GLU A 99 0.21 25.00 -13.11
N VAL A 100 0.40 23.74 -13.52
CA VAL A 100 0.64 23.38 -14.94
C VAL A 100 -0.51 23.81 -15.84
N ILE A 101 -1.77 23.63 -15.43
CA ILE A 101 -2.95 24.04 -16.22
C ILE A 101 -2.99 25.57 -16.37
N SER A 102 -2.62 26.31 -15.32
CA SER A 102 -2.62 27.78 -15.34
C SER A 102 -1.56 28.31 -16.31
N ASP A 103 -0.37 27.71 -16.32
CA ASP A 103 0.72 28.08 -17.22
C ASP A 103 0.37 27.85 -18.70
N VAL A 104 -0.28 26.73 -19.01
CA VAL A 104 -0.73 26.42 -20.38
C VAL A 104 -1.87 27.33 -20.83
N SER A 105 -2.72 27.79 -19.92
CA SER A 105 -3.86 28.66 -20.24
C SER A 105 -3.48 30.14 -20.40
N ALA A 106 -2.28 30.53 -19.95
CA ALA A 106 -1.77 31.90 -19.98
C ALA A 106 -0.88 32.20 -21.21
N GLY A 107 -0.54 31.19 -22.03
CA GLY A 107 0.23 31.31 -23.27
C GLY A 107 -0.63 31.12 -24.52
#